data_AF-A0A835C7Y3-F1
#
_entry.id   AF-A0A835C7Y3-F1
#
_cell.length_a   1.000
_cell.length_b   1.000
_cell.length_c   1.000
_cell.angle_alpha   90.00
_cell.angle_beta   90.00
_cell.angle_gamma   90.00
#
_symmetry.space_group_name_H-M   'P 1'
#
loop_
_entity.id
_entity.type
_entity.pdbx_description
1 polymer ?
#
loop_
_entity_poly.entity_id
_entity_poly.type
_entity_poly.pdbx_seq_one_letter_code
_entity_poly.pdbx_strand_id
1 'polypeptide(L)'
;MAPPPQQPTGSNVGDRASGRRVPPELVDDLIGEILLRVEPVEPACLVRASLVCKPWRRIVSDPAFRRRYRAFHRARLRVRVERDALEWHQRSSLVIW
;
A
#
# COMPACT_ATOMS: atom_id res chain seq x y z
N MET A 1 -19.99 -4.66 -61.22
CA MET A 1 -20.69 -5.00 -59.97
C MET A 1 -19.84 -6.04 -59.22
N ALA A 2 -19.50 -5.74 -57.96
CA ALA A 2 -18.87 -6.60 -56.92
C ALA A 2 -17.33 -6.85 -56.94
N PRO A 3 -16.70 -6.93 -55.75
CA PRO A 3 -15.50 -6.15 -55.38
C PRO A 3 -14.16 -6.90 -55.53
N PRO A 4 -13.01 -6.19 -55.52
CA PRO A 4 -11.69 -6.82 -55.54
C PRO A 4 -11.36 -7.46 -54.18
N PRO A 5 -10.90 -8.73 -54.11
CA PRO A 5 -10.47 -9.31 -52.85
C PRO A 5 -8.98 -9.70 -52.86
N GLN A 6 -8.15 -9.48 -51.86
CA GLN A 6 -8.04 -8.45 -50.84
C GLN A 6 -6.52 -8.19 -50.70
N GLN A 7 -6.13 -6.95 -50.39
CA GLN A 7 -4.76 -6.61 -49.98
C GLN A 7 -4.32 -7.49 -48.81
N PRO A 8 -3.00 -7.72 -48.59
CA PRO A 8 -2.52 -8.35 -47.36
C PRO A 8 -3.05 -7.55 -46.18
N THR A 9 -4.06 -8.12 -45.52
CA THR A 9 -4.66 -7.63 -44.29
C THR A 9 -3.53 -7.39 -43.30
N GLY A 10 -3.37 -6.14 -42.89
CA GLY A 10 -2.47 -5.77 -41.81
C GLY A 10 -2.74 -6.64 -40.59
N SER A 11 -1.82 -7.56 -40.33
CA SER A 11 -1.79 -8.42 -39.15
C SER A 11 -0.33 -8.84 -39.06
N ASN A 12 0.49 -8.32 -38.16
CA ASN A 12 0.25 -8.15 -36.74
C ASN A 12 1.00 -6.91 -36.23
N VAL A 13 0.32 -5.78 -36.08
CA VAL A 13 0.70 -4.77 -35.09
C VAL A 13 0.16 -5.24 -33.74
N GLY A 14 0.51 -6.47 -33.35
CA GLY A 14 0.11 -7.08 -32.07
C GLY A 14 1.25 -7.12 -31.05
N ASP A 15 2.50 -6.98 -31.51
CA ASP A 15 3.66 -7.32 -30.67
C ASP A 15 4.32 -6.12 -29.99
N ARG A 16 3.65 -4.96 -29.92
CA ARG A 16 4.24 -3.73 -29.34
C ARG A 16 3.60 -3.20 -28.08
N ALA A 17 2.74 -3.97 -27.42
CA ALA A 17 2.19 -3.56 -26.13
C ALA A 17 2.24 -4.66 -25.07
N SER A 18 3.31 -5.46 -25.05
CA SER A 18 3.86 -5.94 -23.77
C SER A 18 4.59 -4.76 -23.11
N GLY A 19 3.87 -3.67 -22.90
CA GLY A 19 4.36 -2.51 -22.17
C GLY A 19 4.34 -2.89 -20.71
N ARG A 20 5.35 -3.67 -20.26
CA ARG A 20 5.74 -3.92 -18.87
C ARG A 20 4.60 -3.70 -17.87
N ARG A 21 3.48 -4.40 -18.07
CA ARG A 21 2.29 -4.18 -17.23
C ARG A 21 2.56 -4.98 -15.97
N VAL A 22 2.92 -4.25 -14.91
CA VAL A 22 3.08 -4.84 -13.58
C VAL A 22 1.79 -5.63 -13.28
N PRO A 23 1.89 -6.93 -12.95
CA PRO A 23 0.72 -7.71 -12.61
C PRO A 23 -0.11 -6.99 -11.54
N PRO A 24 -1.45 -6.94 -11.66
CA PRO A 24 -2.29 -6.25 -10.68
C PRO A 24 -2.03 -6.70 -9.23
N GLU A 25 -1.66 -7.97 -9.04
CA GLU A 25 -1.30 -8.53 -7.74
C GLU A 25 -0.06 -7.87 -7.12
N LEU A 26 0.99 -7.64 -7.92
CA LEU A 26 2.21 -6.97 -7.44
C LEU A 26 1.94 -5.49 -7.09
N VAL A 27 1.02 -4.84 -7.81
CA VAL A 27 0.58 -3.48 -7.48
C VAL A 27 -0.18 -3.45 -6.15
N ASP A 28 -1.03 -4.44 -5.91
CA ASP A 28 -1.80 -4.53 -4.66
C ASP A 28 -0.92 -4.85 -3.45
N ASP A 29 0.09 -5.70 -3.61
CA ASP A 29 1.07 -5.98 -2.56
C ASP A 29 1.86 -4.73 -2.18
N LEU A 30 2.34 -3.97 -3.18
CA LEU A 30 3.04 -2.70 -2.97
C LEU A 30 2.13 -1.65 -2.30
N ILE A 31 0.87 -1.54 -2.73
CA ILE A 31 -0.09 -0.64 -2.08
C ILE A 31 -0.33 -1.06 -0.63
N GLY A 32 -0.47 -2.36 -0.37
CA GLY A 32 -0.58 -2.89 0.99
C GLY A 32 0.61 -2.50 1.86
N GLU A 33 1.83 -2.61 1.31
CA GLU A 33 3.06 -2.19 1.98
C GLU A 33 3.15 -0.69 2.26
N ILE A 34 2.66 0.15 1.34
CA ILE A 34 2.61 1.61 1.53
C ILE A 34 1.60 1.94 2.63
N LEU A 35 0.39 1.36 2.56
CA LEU A 35 -0.66 1.57 3.55
C LEU A 35 -0.28 1.06 4.94
N LEU A 36 0.52 0.00 5.04
CA LEU A 36 1.10 -0.51 6.30
C LEU A 36 2.07 0.48 6.95
N ARG A 37 2.73 1.35 6.18
CA ARG A 37 3.66 2.36 6.68
C ARG A 37 2.98 3.66 7.10
N VAL A 38 1.72 3.87 6.73
CA VAL A 38 0.95 5.06 7.12
C VAL A 38 0.66 5.01 8.62
N GLU A 39 1.19 5.96 9.37
CA GLU A 39 1.06 6.02 10.82
C GLU A 39 -0.44 6.08 11.24
N PRO A 40 -0.85 5.30 12.25
CA PRO A 40 -2.25 5.11 12.62
C PRO A 40 -2.78 6.27 13.48
N VAL A 41 -2.08 7.40 13.51
CA VAL A 41 -2.41 8.57 14.34
C VAL A 41 -3.85 9.02 14.10
N GLU A 42 -4.39 8.74 12.91
CA GLU A 42 -5.81 8.89 12.62
C GLU A 42 -6.32 7.70 11.78
N PRO A 43 -7.23 6.84 12.29
CA PRO A 43 -7.84 5.78 11.47
C PRO A 43 -8.60 6.33 10.26
N ALA A 44 -8.98 7.61 10.30
CA ALA A 44 -9.56 8.32 9.17
C ALA A 44 -8.60 8.43 7.96
N CYS A 45 -7.28 8.41 8.14
CA CYS A 45 -6.33 8.36 7.02
C CYS A 45 -6.48 7.06 6.23
N LEU A 46 -6.68 5.93 6.90
CA LEU A 46 -6.91 4.63 6.25
C LEU A 46 -8.26 4.62 5.52
N VAL A 47 -9.29 5.24 6.11
CA VAL A 47 -10.60 5.42 5.48
C VAL A 47 -10.48 6.31 4.25
N ARG A 48 -9.80 7.46 4.35
CA ARG A 48 -9.55 8.38 3.22
C ARG A 48 -8.78 7.67 2.09
N ALA A 49 -7.78 6.86 2.42
CA ALA A 49 -7.05 6.03 1.47
C ALA A 49 -7.97 5.05 0.71
N SER A 50 -8.93 4.43 1.40
CA SER A 50 -9.92 3.53 0.76
C SER A 50 -10.89 4.23 -0.20
N LEU A 51 -10.99 5.57 -0.12
CA LEU A 51 -11.85 6.38 -0.99
C LEU A 51 -11.16 6.79 -2.29
N VAL A 52 -9.82 6.67 -2.39
CA VAL A 52 -9.05 7.11 -3.56
C VAL A 52 -9.38 6.30 -4.81
N CYS A 53 -9.40 4.96 -4.70
CA CYS A 53 -9.76 4.10 -5.83
C CYS A 53 -10.19 2.69 -5.39
N LYS A 54 -10.81 1.93 -6.32
CA LYS A 54 -11.34 0.58 -6.06
C LYS A 54 -10.28 -0.42 -5.54
N PRO A 55 -9.05 -0.48 -6.08
CA PRO A 55 -8.00 -1.36 -5.55
C PRO A 55 -7.63 -1.07 -4.09
N TRP A 56 -7.50 0.20 -3.73
CA TRP A 56 -7.18 0.62 -2.36
C TRP A 56 -8.30 0.24 -1.39
N ARG A 57 -9.57 0.40 -1.81
CA ARG A 57 -10.72 -0.07 -1.03
C ARG A 57 -10.66 -1.58 -0.78
N ARG A 58 -10.32 -2.37 -1.79
CA ARG A 58 -10.23 -3.83 -1.70
C ARG A 58 -9.18 -4.25 -0.66
N ILE A 59 -8.00 -3.64 -0.72
CA ILE A 59 -6.88 -3.94 0.18
C ILE A 59 -7.21 -3.52 1.62
N VAL A 60 -7.76 -2.33 1.83
CA VAL A 60 -8.11 -1.85 3.19
C VAL A 60 -9.22 -2.70 3.83
N SER A 61 -10.15 -3.21 3.01
CA SER A 61 -11.26 -4.06 3.49
C SER A 61 -10.84 -5.50 3.76
N ASP A 62 -9.68 -5.94 3.25
CA ASP A 62 -9.17 -7.30 3.45
C ASP A 62 -8.88 -7.57 4.95
N PRO A 63 -9.50 -8.62 5.55
CA PRO A 63 -9.20 -9.03 6.91
C PRO A 63 -7.70 -9.32 7.16
N ALA A 64 -6.98 -9.86 6.18
CA ALA A 64 -5.56 -10.17 6.34
C ALA A 64 -4.72 -8.89 6.42
N PHE A 65 -4.98 -7.90 5.57
CA PHE A 65 -4.41 -6.56 5.69
C PHE A 65 -4.68 -5.94 7.06
N ARG A 66 -5.93 -5.93 7.54
CA ARG A 66 -6.29 -5.34 8.85
C ARG A 66 -5.58 -6.00 10.03
N ARG A 67 -5.34 -7.32 9.98
CA ARG A 67 -4.54 -8.04 10.99
C ARG A 67 -3.07 -7.59 10.97
N ARG A 68 -2.46 -7.56 9.78
CA ARG A 68 -1.07 -7.10 9.59
C ARG A 68 -0.88 -5.66 10.04
N TYR A 69 -1.80 -4.77 9.67
CA TYR A 69 -1.82 -3.36 10.08
C TYR A 69 -1.81 -3.20 11.60
N ARG A 70 -2.72 -3.89 12.30
CA ARG A 70 -2.79 -3.85 13.77
C ARG A 70 -1.53 -4.41 14.42
N ALA A 71 -0.97 -5.50 13.90
CA ALA A 71 0.24 -6.11 14.45
C ALA A 71 1.48 -5.22 14.28
N PHE A 72 1.68 -4.69 13.07
CA PHE A 72 2.80 -3.81 12.74
C PHE A 72 2.82 -2.54 13.59
N HIS A 73 1.65 -1.89 13.73
CA HIS A 73 1.57 -0.66 14.52
C HIS A 73 1.60 -0.88 16.03
N ARG A 74 1.09 -2.00 16.54
CA ARG A 74 1.26 -2.36 17.97
C ARG A 74 2.73 -2.55 18.31
N ALA A 75 3.50 -3.20 17.44
CA ALA A 75 4.94 -3.34 17.62
C ALA A 75 5.64 -1.97 17.62
N ARG A 76 5.31 -1.09 16.66
CA ARG A 76 5.88 0.26 16.58
C ARG A 76 5.51 1.15 17.77
N LEU A 77 4.27 1.08 18.25
CA LEU A 77 3.82 1.82 19.44
C LEU A 77 4.49 1.29 20.72
N ARG A 78 4.77 -0.01 20.81
CA ARG A 78 5.56 -0.58 21.93
C ARG A 78 6.99 -0.03 21.95
N VAL A 79 7.66 0.00 20.80
CA VAL A 79 9.02 0.55 20.68
C VAL A 79 9.04 2.04 21.08
N ARG A 80 8.01 2.81 20.69
CA ARG A 80 7.93 4.23 21.04
C ARG A 80 7.69 4.45 22.54
N VAL A 81 6.77 3.70 23.15
CA VAL A 81 6.48 3.78 24.60
C VAL A 81 7.71 3.39 25.44
N GLU A 82 8.45 2.36 25.04
CA GLU A 82 9.65 1.93 25.75
C GLU A 82 10.78 2.96 25.65
N ARG A 83 10.92 3.61 24.48
CA ARG A 83 11.87 4.71 24.28
C ARG A 83 11.50 5.93 25.12
N ASP A 84 10.22 6.28 25.18
CA ASP A 84 9.72 7.37 26.02
C ASP A 84 9.89 7.06 27.52
N ALA A 85 9.78 5.79 27.94
CA ALA A 85 10.01 5.36 29.32
C ALA A 85 11.51 5.41 29.72
N LEU A 86 12.40 4.99 28.81
CA LEU A 86 13.85 5.11 28.99
C LEU A 86 14.29 6.58 28.98
N GLU A 87 13.71 7.40 28.10
CA GLU A 87 13.91 8.85 28.09
C GLU A 87 13.36 9.51 29.36
N TRP A 88 12.23 9.04 29.92
CA TRP A 88 11.73 9.49 31.22
C TRP A 88 12.74 9.21 32.33
N HIS A 89 13.30 7.99 32.39
CA HIS A 89 14.33 7.65 33.36
C HIS A 89 15.60 8.51 33.20
N GLN A 90 16.01 8.81 31.96
CA GLN A 90 17.18 9.65 31.70
C GLN A 90 16.94 11.14 32.00
N ARG A 91 15.77 11.68 31.64
CA ARG A 91 15.38 13.07 31.96
C ARG A 91 15.16 13.25 33.46
N SER A 92 14.57 12.28 34.16
CA SER A 92 14.42 12.33 35.61
C SER A 92 15.76 12.21 36.36
N SER A 93 16.77 11.56 35.79
CA SER A 93 18.13 11.55 36.37
C SER A 93 18.90 12.86 36.19
N LEU A 94 18.45 13.78 35.31
CA LEU A 94 19.08 15.10 35.12
C LEU A 94 18.43 16.21 35.96
N VAL A 95 17.36 15.91 36.71
CA VAL A 95 16.70 16.88 37.63
C VAL A 95 16.92 16.53 39.10
N ILE A 96 17.76 15.51 39.38
CA ILE A 96 18.19 15.15 40.72
C ILE A 96 19.71 15.28 40.78
N TRP A 97 20.21 16.52 40.80
CA TRP A 97 21.48 16.96 41.40
C TRP A 97 21.46 18.47 41.59
#